data_AF-A0A7S3L3N5-F1
#
_entry.id   AF-A0A7S3L3N5-F1
#
_cell.length_a   1.000
_cell.length_b   1.000
_cell.length_c   1.000
_cell.angle_alpha   90.00
_cell.angle_beta   90.00
_cell.angle_gamma   90.00
#
_symmetry.space_group_name_H-M   'P 1'
#
loop_
_entity.id
_entity.type
_entity.pdbx_description
1 polymer ?
#
loop_
_entity_poly.entity_id
_entity_poly.type
_entity_poly.pdbx_seq_one_letter_code
_entity_poly.pdbx_strand_id
1 'polypeptide(L)'
;TKLPLSAPRQYSFFTVVTRTPEQEQEEESVLLPHIEKCILLYLFVAAAAAAAAAAAAAAAASFVGNYYHTIITPHPPNNPNMSNDGDILVQGFRDIGPDGSGSLQWFCAPDRWGLPHDDNNNDQREGRGGSWSVDEDANQLTITPPAKKDYWRKTYYRPIMIKDDGPFLHNNPLVVPLDTSAYYTLHTIFDLTATRQFDQAGIMIRINAEHWIKTGIEVVDGKARLSCVVTNHGYSDWSTQPWRGPTATTSSTNNNGGPILVVQKVPLRVHWRAGSVVVESQYLNDDDTAWDFVRIAHLEAGSAATTTFQAGVFACTPVDQRGGKAVFYDFSIRTGSHVEHNADDV
;
A
#
# COMPACT_ATOMS: atom_id res chain seq x y z
N THR A 1 -32.84 54.73 44.06
CA THR A 1 -31.90 53.87 43.29
C THR A 1 -30.78 54.71 42.72
N LYS A 2 -29.70 54.90 43.50
CA LYS A 2 -28.43 55.50 43.04
C LYS A 2 -27.30 54.80 43.81
N LEU A 3 -26.38 54.21 43.04
CA LEU A 3 -25.20 53.47 43.48
C LEU A 3 -24.26 54.33 44.34
N PRO A 4 -23.55 53.76 45.33
CA PRO A 4 -22.55 54.49 46.11
C PRO A 4 -21.19 54.55 45.41
N LEU A 5 -20.44 55.58 45.81
CA LEU A 5 -19.20 56.11 45.28
C LEU A 5 -17.97 55.19 45.42
N SER A 6 -17.04 55.41 44.50
CA SER A 6 -15.73 54.79 44.28
C SER A 6 -14.73 54.94 45.44
N ALA A 7 -13.94 53.88 45.67
CA ALA A 7 -12.78 53.81 46.55
C ALA A 7 -11.54 54.60 46.02
N PRO A 8 -10.59 55.01 46.89
CA PRO A 8 -9.47 55.87 46.52
C PRO A 8 -8.28 55.14 45.87
N ARG A 9 -7.56 55.85 44.99
CA ARG A 9 -6.33 55.40 44.30
C ARG A 9 -5.15 55.27 45.28
N GLN A 10 -4.47 54.13 45.30
CA GLN A 10 -3.14 53.98 45.89
C GLN A 10 -2.06 54.25 44.84
N TYR A 11 -1.09 55.11 45.19
CA TYR A 11 0.15 55.30 44.45
C TYR A 11 1.19 54.27 44.92
N SER A 12 1.71 53.45 44.00
CA SER A 12 2.81 52.52 44.29
C SER A 12 4.15 53.26 44.25
N PHE A 13 4.88 53.21 45.36
CA PHE A 13 6.28 53.61 45.43
C PHE A 13 7.15 52.56 44.72
N PHE A 14 8.03 52.99 43.81
CA PHE A 14 9.12 52.14 43.31
C PHE A 14 10.22 52.07 44.38
N THR A 15 10.42 50.89 44.96
CA THR A 15 11.59 50.60 45.79
C THR A 15 12.73 50.21 44.85
N VAL A 16 13.76 51.05 44.75
CA VAL A 16 15.05 50.65 44.16
C VAL A 16 15.76 49.78 45.19
N VAL A 17 15.87 48.48 44.92
CA VAL A 17 16.66 47.55 45.72
C VAL A 17 18.12 47.74 45.31
N THR A 18 18.91 48.43 46.12
CA THR A 18 20.37 48.45 45.99
C THR A 18 20.93 47.19 46.62
N ARG A 19 21.53 46.31 45.80
CA ARG A 19 22.15 45.04 46.25
C ARG A 19 23.54 45.30 46.84
N THR A 20 23.97 44.43 47.74
CA THR A 20 25.33 44.47 48.29
C THR A 20 26.32 43.73 47.36
N PRO A 21 27.61 44.13 47.32
CA PRO A 21 28.61 43.47 46.47
C PRO A 21 28.74 41.96 46.71
N GLU A 22 28.49 41.50 47.94
CA GLU A 22 28.54 40.08 48.30
C GLU A 22 27.38 39.27 47.69
N GLN A 23 26.20 39.88 47.52
CA GLN A 23 25.05 39.23 46.89
C GLN A 23 25.18 39.12 45.36
N GLU A 24 25.90 40.07 44.73
CA GLU A 24 26.22 39.99 43.29
C GLU A 24 27.25 38.89 43.01
N GLN A 25 28.24 38.72 43.88
CA GLN A 25 29.29 37.73 43.72
C GLN A 25 28.78 36.28 43.89
N GLU A 26 27.77 36.07 44.74
CA GLU A 26 27.15 34.76 44.95
C GLU A 26 26.25 34.34 43.77
N GLU A 27 25.47 35.26 43.18
CA GLU A 27 24.71 35.02 41.94
C GLU A 27 25.63 34.75 40.74
N GLU A 28 26.72 35.51 40.61
CA GLU A 28 27.70 35.36 39.53
C GLU A 28 28.38 33.98 39.56
N SER A 29 28.68 33.47 40.76
CA SER A 29 29.27 32.12 40.96
C SER A 29 28.33 30.96 40.57
N VAL A 30 27.02 31.19 40.54
CA VAL A 30 25.99 30.18 40.23
C VAL A 30 25.48 30.32 38.79
N LEU A 31 25.31 31.55 38.28
CA LEU A 31 24.80 31.82 36.94
C LEU A 31 25.85 31.59 35.84
N LEU A 32 27.12 31.94 36.04
CA LEU A 32 28.14 31.75 34.99
C LEU A 32 28.24 30.30 34.51
N PRO A 33 28.36 29.28 35.40
CA PRO A 33 28.45 27.89 34.97
C PRO A 33 27.21 27.40 34.21
N HIS A 34 26.03 27.96 34.51
CA HIS A 34 24.79 27.63 33.81
C HIS A 34 24.73 28.28 32.42
N ILE A 35 25.15 29.53 32.30
CA ILE A 35 25.25 30.25 31.02
C ILE A 35 26.28 29.58 30.11
N GLU A 36 27.44 29.17 30.64
CA GLU A 36 28.46 28.42 29.90
C GLU A 36 27.91 27.09 29.35
N LYS A 37 27.15 26.33 30.15
CA LYS A 37 26.50 25.09 29.71
C LYS A 37 25.45 25.34 28.62
N CYS A 38 24.66 26.40 28.72
CA CYS A 38 23.69 26.77 27.70
C CYS A 38 24.36 27.19 26.38
N ILE A 39 25.47 27.94 26.45
CA ILE A 39 26.26 28.33 25.27
C ILE A 39 26.89 27.09 24.62
N LEU A 40 27.46 26.17 25.40
CA LEU A 40 28.02 24.92 24.89
C LEU A 40 26.96 24.05 24.21
N LEU A 41 25.76 23.93 24.81
CA LEU A 41 24.65 23.19 24.21
C LEU A 41 24.19 23.84 22.89
N TYR A 42 24.08 25.17 22.85
CA TYR A 42 23.72 25.90 21.64
C TYR A 42 24.77 25.71 20.53
N LEU A 43 26.05 25.81 20.86
CA LEU A 43 27.16 25.58 19.92
C LEU A 43 27.16 24.14 19.40
N PHE A 44 26.84 23.15 20.25
CA PHE A 44 26.76 21.75 19.84
C PHE A 44 25.61 21.49 18.88
N VAL A 45 24.42 22.04 19.16
CA VAL A 45 23.25 21.95 18.27
C VAL A 45 23.51 22.67 16.94
N ALA A 46 24.13 23.85 16.98
CA ALA A 46 24.50 24.60 15.78
C ALA A 46 25.53 23.84 14.93
N ALA A 47 26.53 23.22 15.56
CA ALA A 47 27.52 22.39 14.87
C ALA A 47 26.89 21.15 14.23
N ALA A 48 25.96 20.48 14.92
CA ALA A 48 25.22 19.35 14.37
C ALA A 48 24.35 19.75 13.16
N ALA A 49 23.68 20.90 13.23
CA ALA A 49 22.91 21.44 12.11
C ALA A 49 23.80 21.80 10.91
N ALA A 50 24.97 22.40 11.16
CA ALA A 50 25.95 22.71 10.12
C ALA A 50 26.53 21.44 9.46
N ALA A 51 26.81 20.40 10.24
CA ALA A 51 27.26 19.11 9.73
C ALA A 51 26.19 18.43 8.85
N ALA A 52 24.91 18.48 9.25
CA ALA A 52 23.80 17.97 8.45
C ALA A 52 23.64 18.75 7.14
N ALA A 53 23.75 20.08 7.17
CA ALA A 53 23.72 20.92 5.98
C ALA A 53 24.90 20.64 5.03
N ALA A 54 26.10 20.43 5.57
CA ALA A 54 27.28 20.07 4.79
C ALA A 54 27.14 18.68 4.14
N ALA A 55 26.58 17.70 4.86
CA ALA A 55 26.28 16.38 4.30
C ALA A 55 25.23 16.45 3.18
N ALA A 56 24.19 17.26 3.34
CA ALA A 56 23.19 17.51 2.30
C ALA A 56 23.79 18.20 1.07
N ALA A 57 24.67 19.18 1.26
CA ALA A 57 25.38 19.86 0.18
C ALA A 57 26.35 18.93 -0.56
N ALA A 58 27.06 18.04 0.16
CA ALA A 58 27.93 17.05 -0.44
C ALA A 58 27.15 16.01 -1.26
N ALA A 59 25.98 15.57 -0.77
CA ALA A 59 25.09 14.69 -1.50
C ALA A 59 24.54 15.37 -2.77
N ALA A 60 24.15 16.65 -2.69
CA ALA A 60 23.72 17.43 -3.84
C ALA A 60 24.85 17.65 -4.87
N ALA A 61 26.08 17.89 -4.42
CA ALA A 61 27.24 18.03 -5.31
C ALA A 61 27.61 16.72 -6.01
N SER A 62 27.53 15.58 -5.31
CA SER A 62 27.67 14.24 -5.91
C SER A 62 26.56 13.94 -6.92
N PHE A 63 25.34 14.41 -6.66
CA PHE A 63 24.20 14.27 -7.56
C PHE A 63 24.40 15.07 -8.86
N VAL A 64 24.83 16.33 -8.77
CA VAL A 64 25.11 17.19 -9.95
C VAL A 64 26.30 16.65 -10.76
N GLY A 65 27.34 16.13 -10.10
CA GLY A 65 28.50 15.52 -10.78
C GLY A 65 28.15 14.28 -11.62
N ASN A 66 27.23 13.45 -11.14
CA ASN A 66 26.74 12.28 -11.87
C ASN A 66 25.70 12.65 -12.95
N TYR A 67 24.89 13.70 -12.71
CA TYR A 67 23.87 14.16 -13.66
C TYR A 67 24.48 14.69 -14.98
N TYR A 68 25.63 15.38 -14.93
CA TYR A 68 26.31 15.86 -16.13
C TYR A 68 27.00 14.77 -16.95
N HIS A 69 27.33 13.61 -16.36
CA HIS A 69 27.95 12.51 -17.10
C HIS A 69 26.92 11.69 -17.90
N THR A 70 25.65 11.65 -17.45
CA THR A 70 24.57 10.88 -18.10
C THR A 70 23.86 11.65 -19.23
N ILE A 71 23.85 12.99 -19.21
CA ILE A 71 23.12 13.79 -20.22
C ILE A 71 23.85 13.86 -21.58
N ILE A 72 25.15 13.57 -21.64
CA ILE A 72 25.96 13.74 -22.88
C ILE A 72 26.09 12.42 -23.68
N THR A 73 25.59 11.29 -23.17
CA THR A 73 25.50 10.06 -23.97
C THR A 73 24.13 9.95 -24.61
N PRO A 74 24.00 10.02 -25.95
CA PRO A 74 22.73 9.74 -26.61
C PRO A 74 22.30 8.31 -26.28
N HIS A 75 21.04 8.16 -25.86
CA HIS A 75 20.40 6.87 -25.66
C HIS A 75 20.53 6.06 -26.95
N PRO A 76 21.00 4.79 -26.92
CA PRO A 76 21.02 3.99 -28.13
C PRO A 76 19.57 3.80 -28.63
N PRO A 77 19.34 3.79 -29.95
CA PRO A 77 18.01 3.56 -30.49
C PRO A 77 17.47 2.21 -30.02
N ASN A 78 16.16 2.17 -29.74
CA ASN A 78 15.41 0.97 -29.37
C ASN A 78 15.85 -0.23 -30.23
N ASN A 79 16.55 -1.18 -29.61
CA ASN A 79 16.87 -2.45 -30.23
C ASN A 79 15.68 -3.40 -30.00
N PRO A 80 14.91 -3.77 -31.03
CA PRO A 80 13.70 -4.60 -30.88
C PRO A 80 14.00 -6.05 -30.44
N ASN A 81 15.27 -6.41 -30.19
CA ASN A 81 15.72 -7.75 -29.81
C ASN A 81 16.37 -7.84 -28.41
N MET A 82 16.29 -6.81 -27.56
CA MET A 82 16.55 -7.00 -26.11
C MET A 82 15.22 -7.18 -25.39
N SER A 83 14.99 -8.36 -24.80
CA SER A 83 13.85 -8.57 -23.90
C SER A 83 13.94 -7.58 -22.75
N ASN A 84 12.98 -6.64 -22.66
CA ASN A 84 12.86 -5.66 -21.57
C ASN A 84 12.43 -6.26 -20.22
N ASP A 85 12.53 -7.58 -20.07
CA ASP A 85 12.24 -8.29 -18.83
C ASP A 85 13.40 -8.06 -17.87
N GLY A 86 13.23 -7.12 -16.93
CA GLY A 86 14.19 -6.94 -15.85
C GLY A 86 14.22 -8.13 -14.88
N ASP A 87 15.06 -8.01 -13.86
CA ASP A 87 15.32 -9.06 -12.88
C ASP A 87 14.05 -9.56 -12.20
N ILE A 88 13.94 -10.88 -12.07
CA ILE A 88 12.86 -11.54 -11.34
C ILE A 88 13.13 -11.39 -9.85
N LEU A 89 12.25 -10.65 -9.16
CA LEU A 89 12.30 -10.49 -7.71
C LEU A 89 11.51 -11.60 -7.00
N VAL A 90 10.38 -12.00 -7.60
CA VAL A 90 9.53 -13.09 -7.13
C VAL A 90 8.99 -13.86 -8.33
N GLN A 91 9.01 -15.19 -8.25
CA GLN A 91 8.37 -16.07 -9.23
C GLN A 91 7.58 -17.17 -8.51
N GLY A 92 6.29 -17.24 -8.81
CA GLY A 92 5.40 -18.25 -8.26
C GLY A 92 5.10 -18.08 -6.78
N PHE A 93 4.70 -19.19 -6.15
CA PHE A 93 4.20 -19.22 -4.77
C PHE A 93 5.05 -20.09 -3.86
N ARG A 94 6.38 -19.99 -3.99
CA ARG A 94 7.34 -20.75 -3.20
C ARG A 94 7.74 -19.96 -1.95
N ASP A 95 8.19 -20.68 -0.93
CA ASP A 95 8.81 -20.10 0.26
C ASP A 95 7.89 -19.08 0.99
N ILE A 96 6.64 -19.51 1.24
CA ILE A 96 5.70 -18.76 2.08
C ILE A 96 6.03 -19.05 3.54
N GLY A 97 6.65 -18.08 4.22
CA GLY A 97 7.10 -18.21 5.60
C GLY A 97 6.24 -17.43 6.59
N PRO A 98 6.03 -17.92 7.83
CA PRO A 98 5.46 -17.10 8.88
C PRO A 98 6.39 -15.93 9.19
N ASP A 99 5.78 -14.75 9.41
CA ASP A 99 6.42 -13.59 10.03
C ASP A 99 7.76 -13.17 9.35
N GLY A 100 7.81 -13.28 8.02
CA GLY A 100 8.92 -12.83 7.18
C GLY A 100 10.07 -13.83 7.00
N SER A 101 9.93 -15.08 7.46
CA SER A 101 10.98 -16.10 7.32
C SER A 101 11.20 -16.61 5.89
N GLY A 102 10.23 -16.39 4.99
CA GLY A 102 10.29 -16.77 3.58
C GLY A 102 10.17 -15.56 2.67
N SER A 103 10.41 -15.73 1.37
CA SER A 103 10.32 -14.67 0.35
C SER A 103 8.91 -14.07 0.21
N LEU A 104 7.88 -14.85 0.56
CA LEU A 104 6.48 -14.46 0.62
C LEU A 104 5.94 -14.59 2.03
N GLN A 105 5.02 -13.70 2.40
CA GLN A 105 4.36 -13.72 3.71
C GLN A 105 2.91 -13.23 3.63
N TRP A 106 2.09 -13.70 4.55
CA TRP A 106 0.70 -13.29 4.67
C TRP A 106 0.54 -12.04 5.54
N PHE A 107 -0.06 -11.00 5.00
CA PHE A 107 -0.89 -10.10 5.79
C PHE A 107 -2.27 -10.75 5.94
N CYS A 108 -2.69 -10.99 7.19
CA CYS A 108 -3.99 -11.57 7.50
C CYS A 108 -4.24 -12.98 6.89
N ALA A 109 -3.37 -13.94 7.20
CA ALA A 109 -3.44 -15.30 6.63
C ALA A 109 -4.85 -15.93 6.72
N PRO A 110 -5.34 -16.60 5.65
CA PRO A 110 -6.71 -17.11 5.60
C PRO A 110 -7.10 -18.05 6.76
N ASP A 111 -6.17 -18.84 7.26
CA ASP A 111 -6.35 -19.85 8.29
C ASP A 111 -6.11 -19.34 9.73
N ARG A 112 -5.62 -18.11 9.92
CA ARG A 112 -5.26 -17.56 11.24
C ARG A 112 -6.44 -17.04 12.08
N TRP A 113 -7.65 -17.01 11.52
CA TRP A 113 -8.82 -16.39 12.15
C TRP A 113 -9.61 -17.33 13.08
N GLY A 114 -9.08 -18.53 13.33
CA GLY A 114 -9.77 -19.66 13.96
C GLY A 114 -10.25 -19.45 15.40
N LEU A 115 -11.56 -19.54 15.57
CA LEU A 115 -12.16 -20.35 16.64
C LEU A 115 -12.80 -21.58 15.98
N PRO A 116 -12.88 -22.75 16.65
CA PRO A 116 -13.37 -23.99 16.04
C PRO A 116 -14.73 -23.78 15.36
N HIS A 117 -14.85 -24.31 14.14
CA HIS A 117 -16.09 -24.30 13.35
C HIS A 117 -17.20 -24.97 14.15
N ASP A 118 -18.30 -24.25 14.40
CA ASP A 118 -19.56 -24.88 14.76
C ASP A 118 -20.19 -25.35 13.44
N ASP A 119 -20.26 -26.67 13.25
CA ASP A 119 -20.76 -27.35 12.05
C ASP A 119 -22.28 -27.20 11.87
N ASN A 120 -22.95 -26.58 12.84
CA ASN A 120 -24.28 -26.05 12.64
C ASN A 120 -24.22 -24.99 11.53
N ASN A 121 -24.85 -25.28 10.38
CA ASN A 121 -24.94 -24.49 9.13
C ASN A 121 -25.49 -23.04 9.28
N ASN A 122 -25.47 -22.49 10.49
CA ASN A 122 -25.84 -21.15 10.91
C ASN A 122 -24.66 -20.38 11.55
N ASP A 123 -23.42 -20.88 11.50
CA ASP A 123 -22.26 -20.08 11.90
C ASP A 123 -22.17 -18.84 11.01
N GLN A 124 -22.34 -17.65 11.61
CA GLN A 124 -22.26 -16.33 10.96
C GLN A 124 -21.04 -15.55 11.45
N ARG A 125 -20.08 -16.22 12.11
CA ARG A 125 -18.91 -15.55 12.69
C ARG A 125 -18.03 -14.94 11.59
N GLU A 126 -17.44 -13.81 11.94
CA GLU A 126 -16.39 -13.17 11.16
C GLU A 126 -15.11 -14.01 11.22
N GLY A 127 -14.36 -14.05 10.13
CA GLY A 127 -13.09 -14.77 10.07
C GLY A 127 -13.20 -16.28 9.81
N ARG A 128 -14.40 -16.87 9.76
CA ARG A 128 -14.53 -18.32 9.60
C ARG A 128 -14.30 -18.81 8.17
N GLY A 129 -13.98 -20.10 8.05
CA GLY A 129 -13.96 -20.83 6.78
C GLY A 129 -12.79 -20.48 5.85
N GLY A 130 -11.78 -19.77 6.35
CA GLY A 130 -10.61 -19.41 5.56
C GLY A 130 -9.56 -20.52 5.54
N SER A 131 -8.90 -20.70 4.40
CA SER A 131 -7.81 -21.64 4.18
C SER A 131 -6.98 -21.25 2.96
N TRP A 132 -5.81 -21.85 2.81
CA TRP A 132 -4.98 -21.70 1.62
C TRP A 132 -4.14 -22.96 1.38
N SER A 133 -3.70 -23.15 0.15
CA SER A 133 -2.78 -24.24 -0.22
C SER A 133 -1.97 -23.85 -1.44
N VAL A 134 -0.76 -24.41 -1.54
CA VAL A 134 0.10 -24.30 -2.72
C VAL A 134 0.25 -25.68 -3.35
N ASP A 135 0.08 -25.76 -4.67
CA ASP A 135 0.55 -26.87 -5.48
C ASP A 135 1.89 -26.45 -6.10
N GLU A 136 2.99 -27.02 -5.61
CA GLU A 136 4.35 -26.64 -6.02
C GLU A 136 4.71 -27.11 -7.43
N ASP A 137 4.10 -28.22 -7.88
CA ASP A 137 4.33 -28.80 -9.20
C ASP A 137 3.61 -27.98 -10.27
N ALA A 138 2.36 -27.56 -9.98
CA ALA A 138 1.59 -26.67 -10.83
C ALA A 138 1.90 -25.17 -10.64
N ASN A 139 2.71 -24.83 -9.63
CA ASN A 139 2.99 -23.46 -9.19
C ASN A 139 1.71 -22.63 -9.01
N GLN A 140 0.74 -23.20 -8.29
CA GLN A 140 -0.61 -22.66 -8.12
C GLN A 140 -0.87 -22.34 -6.65
N LEU A 141 -1.43 -21.17 -6.38
CA LEU A 141 -1.96 -20.81 -5.06
C LEU A 141 -3.48 -20.84 -5.06
N THR A 142 -4.07 -21.58 -4.14
CA THR A 142 -5.51 -21.51 -3.87
C THR A 142 -5.74 -20.75 -2.57
N ILE A 143 -6.59 -19.72 -2.60
CA ILE A 143 -7.04 -18.95 -1.45
C ILE A 143 -8.54 -19.14 -1.26
N THR A 144 -8.94 -19.66 -0.11
CA THR A 144 -10.33 -19.60 0.37
C THR A 144 -10.39 -18.48 1.41
N PRO A 145 -10.86 -17.27 1.07
CA PRO A 145 -10.83 -16.15 2.00
C PRO A 145 -11.84 -16.34 3.15
N PRO A 146 -11.51 -15.93 4.39
CA PRO A 146 -12.43 -16.05 5.51
C PRO A 146 -13.57 -15.04 5.39
N ALA A 147 -14.73 -15.41 5.96
CA ALA A 147 -15.94 -14.59 5.89
C ALA A 147 -15.75 -13.19 6.50
N LYS A 148 -16.41 -12.20 5.90
CA LYS A 148 -16.49 -10.81 6.38
C LYS A 148 -15.14 -10.08 6.38
N LYS A 149 -14.19 -10.49 5.55
CA LYS A 149 -12.88 -9.84 5.42
C LYS A 149 -12.80 -9.01 4.15
N ASP A 150 -12.18 -7.83 4.24
CA ASP A 150 -12.17 -6.85 3.16
C ASP A 150 -11.07 -5.78 3.34
N TYR A 151 -10.95 -4.91 2.32
CA TYR A 151 -10.18 -3.68 2.31
C TYR A 151 -11.04 -2.54 1.80
N TRP A 152 -11.32 -1.56 2.66
CA TRP A 152 -12.07 -0.35 2.36
C TRP A 152 -11.84 0.71 3.42
N ARG A 153 -11.81 2.00 3.07
CA ARG A 153 -11.73 3.09 4.06
C ARG A 153 -12.63 4.28 3.74
N LYS A 154 -13.53 4.56 4.70
CA LYS A 154 -14.27 5.81 4.96
C LYS A 154 -15.25 6.32 3.90
N THR A 155 -15.00 6.07 2.61
CA THR A 155 -15.77 6.64 1.51
C THR A 155 -17.18 6.06 1.45
N TYR A 156 -18.17 6.94 1.21
CA TYR A 156 -19.59 6.67 0.96
C TYR A 156 -20.39 5.96 2.07
N TYR A 157 -19.98 4.77 2.52
CA TYR A 157 -20.77 3.91 3.41
C TYR A 157 -21.01 4.52 4.80
N ARG A 158 -22.18 4.21 5.39
CA ARG A 158 -22.61 4.64 6.72
C ARG A 158 -23.18 3.45 7.50
N PRO A 159 -22.78 3.20 8.77
CA PRO A 159 -21.73 3.90 9.52
C PRO A 159 -20.37 3.83 8.81
N ILE A 160 -19.43 4.71 9.19
CA ILE A 160 -18.10 4.79 8.56
C ILE A 160 -17.46 3.40 8.58
N MET A 161 -17.18 2.87 7.39
CA MET A 161 -16.60 1.55 7.21
C MET A 161 -15.07 1.65 7.06
N ILE A 162 -14.35 0.90 7.87
CA ILE A 162 -12.90 0.71 7.76
C ILE A 162 -12.65 -0.79 7.85
N LYS A 163 -12.13 -1.35 6.76
CA LYS A 163 -11.72 -2.75 6.63
C LYS A 163 -10.27 -2.75 6.15
N ASP A 164 -9.45 -3.52 6.84
CA ASP A 164 -8.01 -3.65 6.60
C ASP A 164 -7.54 -5.03 7.09
N ASP A 165 -8.33 -6.04 6.75
CA ASP A 165 -8.26 -7.37 7.37
C ASP A 165 -8.46 -8.52 6.37
N GLY A 166 -8.38 -8.24 5.07
CA GLY A 166 -8.43 -9.22 4.00
C GLY A 166 -7.12 -10.02 3.86
N PRO A 167 -7.17 -11.31 3.48
CA PRO A 167 -5.97 -12.04 3.11
C PRO A 167 -5.20 -11.39 1.96
N PHE A 168 -3.91 -11.17 2.17
CA PHE A 168 -2.97 -10.62 1.19
C PHE A 168 -1.62 -11.34 1.33
N LEU A 169 -1.25 -12.11 0.32
CA LEU A 169 0.07 -12.72 0.22
C LEU A 169 0.99 -11.78 -0.55
N HIS A 170 2.11 -11.40 0.04
CA HIS A 170 3.00 -10.41 -0.53
C HIS A 170 4.47 -10.76 -0.36
N ASN A 171 5.32 -10.15 -1.19
CA ASN A 171 6.78 -10.20 -1.01
C ASN A 171 7.20 -9.61 0.34
N ASN A 172 8.36 -10.00 0.85
CA ASN A 172 8.99 -9.26 1.94
C ASN A 172 9.12 -7.77 1.58
N PRO A 173 8.81 -6.83 2.51
CA PRO A 173 8.78 -5.42 2.20
C PRO A 173 10.08 -4.94 1.55
N LEU A 174 10.02 -4.48 0.31
CA LEU A 174 11.17 -3.96 -0.44
C LEU A 174 11.28 -2.45 -0.26
N VAL A 175 12.50 -1.94 -0.13
CA VAL A 175 12.73 -0.49 -0.18
C VAL A 175 12.98 -0.12 -1.64
N VAL A 176 12.08 0.67 -2.22
CA VAL A 176 12.12 1.08 -3.62
C VAL A 176 12.28 2.59 -3.74
N PRO A 177 12.98 3.11 -4.76
CA PRO A 177 13.11 4.55 -4.95
C PRO A 177 11.78 5.18 -5.38
N LEU A 178 11.60 6.44 -5.00
CA LEU A 178 10.49 7.30 -5.41
C LEU A 178 10.87 8.26 -6.53
N ASP A 179 11.99 8.00 -7.19
CA ASP A 179 12.35 8.60 -8.47
C ASP A 179 11.98 7.67 -9.63
N THR A 180 12.13 8.18 -10.84
CA THR A 180 11.82 7.44 -12.07
C THR A 180 12.94 6.48 -12.49
N SER A 181 13.92 6.19 -11.61
CA SER A 181 15.05 5.31 -11.94
C SER A 181 14.70 3.83 -11.89
N ALA A 182 13.63 3.47 -11.18
CA ALA A 182 13.19 2.08 -11.05
C ALA A 182 11.72 1.90 -11.46
N TYR A 183 11.48 0.72 -12.00
CA TYR A 183 10.18 0.28 -12.47
C TYR A 183 9.97 -1.15 -12.00
N TYR A 184 8.74 -1.46 -11.61
CA TYR A 184 8.36 -2.79 -11.19
C TYR A 184 7.09 -3.21 -11.90
N THR A 185 7.03 -4.49 -12.27
CA THR A 185 5.87 -5.08 -12.91
C THR A 185 5.43 -6.31 -12.12
N LEU A 186 4.17 -6.30 -11.69
CA LEU A 186 3.50 -7.46 -11.14
C LEU A 186 2.62 -8.09 -12.21
N HIS A 187 2.62 -9.41 -12.29
CA HIS A 187 1.78 -10.17 -13.21
C HIS A 187 1.17 -11.36 -12.48
N THR A 188 -0.07 -11.71 -12.83
CA THR A 188 -0.68 -13.01 -12.48
C THR A 188 -1.83 -13.31 -13.45
N ILE A 189 -2.16 -14.58 -13.56
CA ILE A 189 -3.46 -15.03 -14.08
C ILE A 189 -4.22 -15.63 -12.91
N PHE A 190 -5.52 -15.41 -12.82
CA PHE A 190 -6.32 -16.06 -11.77
C PHE A 190 -7.72 -16.45 -12.21
N ASP A 191 -8.29 -17.41 -11.47
CA ASP A 191 -9.70 -17.76 -11.50
C ASP A 191 -10.37 -17.29 -10.20
N LEU A 192 -11.63 -16.87 -10.28
CA LEU A 192 -12.47 -16.54 -9.13
C LEU A 192 -13.76 -17.34 -9.19
N THR A 193 -13.96 -18.24 -8.22
CA THR A 193 -15.28 -18.78 -7.90
C THR A 193 -15.93 -17.87 -6.89
N ALA A 194 -16.89 -17.06 -7.33
CA ALA A 194 -17.66 -16.14 -6.51
C ALA A 194 -19.04 -16.72 -6.19
N THR A 195 -19.37 -16.72 -4.91
CA THR A 195 -20.62 -17.28 -4.37
C THR A 195 -21.48 -16.20 -3.72
N ARG A 196 -20.90 -15.07 -3.33
CA ARG A 196 -21.56 -13.94 -2.68
C ARG A 196 -21.23 -12.62 -3.38
N GLN A 197 -22.04 -11.62 -3.04
CA GLN A 197 -21.75 -10.24 -3.42
C GLN A 197 -20.45 -9.78 -2.76
N PHE A 198 -19.67 -9.03 -3.51
CA PHE A 198 -18.35 -8.49 -3.19
C PHE A 198 -17.23 -9.52 -3.05
N ASP A 199 -17.47 -10.78 -3.41
CA ASP A 199 -16.38 -11.75 -3.57
C ASP A 199 -15.39 -11.19 -4.61
N GLN A 200 -14.12 -11.15 -4.22
CA GLN A 200 -13.09 -10.42 -4.95
C GLN A 200 -11.73 -11.11 -4.87
N ALA A 201 -10.94 -10.95 -5.92
CA ALA A 201 -9.56 -11.43 -6.01
C ALA A 201 -8.75 -10.64 -7.03
N GLY A 202 -7.43 -10.54 -6.83
CA GLY A 202 -6.52 -9.92 -7.77
C GLY A 202 -5.18 -9.53 -7.14
N ILE A 203 -4.60 -8.42 -7.61
CA ILE A 203 -3.32 -7.87 -7.16
C ILE A 203 -3.53 -6.69 -6.20
N MET A 204 -2.68 -6.57 -5.19
CA MET A 204 -2.57 -5.41 -4.32
C MET A 204 -1.13 -4.90 -4.26
N ILE A 205 -0.99 -3.58 -4.25
CA ILE A 205 0.23 -2.87 -3.82
C ILE A 205 -0.12 -2.06 -2.57
N ARG A 206 0.70 -2.18 -1.54
CA ARG A 206 0.47 -1.59 -0.22
C ARG A 206 1.74 -0.95 0.30
N ILE A 207 1.61 0.31 0.72
CA ILE A 207 2.65 1.03 1.48
C ILE A 207 2.32 0.95 2.96
N ASN A 208 1.06 1.21 3.33
CA ASN A 208 0.55 1.14 4.68
C ASN A 208 -0.99 1.06 4.70
N ALA A 209 -1.60 1.07 5.88
CA ALA A 209 -3.06 0.95 6.05
C ALA A 209 -3.88 2.06 5.39
N GLU A 210 -3.27 3.21 5.07
CA GLU A 210 -3.95 4.38 4.50
C GLU A 210 -3.53 4.68 3.05
N HIS A 211 -2.58 3.90 2.52
CA HIS A 211 -1.98 4.04 1.18
C HIS A 211 -1.81 2.65 0.56
N TRP A 212 -2.80 2.25 -0.22
CA TRP A 212 -2.79 0.99 -0.98
C TRP A 212 -3.69 1.07 -2.22
N ILE A 213 -3.41 0.20 -3.18
CA ILE A 213 -4.28 -0.07 -4.33
C ILE A 213 -4.58 -1.56 -4.38
N LYS A 214 -5.85 -1.92 -4.60
CA LYS A 214 -6.25 -3.29 -4.94
C LYS A 214 -6.97 -3.28 -6.29
N THR A 215 -6.68 -4.26 -7.13
CA THR A 215 -7.30 -4.38 -8.45
C THR A 215 -7.47 -5.83 -8.85
N GLY A 216 -8.55 -6.13 -9.58
CA GLY A 216 -8.88 -7.48 -10.01
C GLY A 216 -10.36 -7.62 -10.31
N ILE A 217 -10.93 -8.79 -10.04
CA ILE A 217 -12.38 -9.02 -10.21
C ILE A 217 -13.08 -8.82 -8.87
N GLU A 218 -14.24 -8.17 -8.93
CA GLU A 218 -15.19 -8.06 -7.83
C GLU A 218 -16.61 -8.28 -8.33
N VAL A 219 -17.39 -9.10 -7.62
CA VAL A 219 -18.79 -9.33 -7.96
C VAL A 219 -19.70 -8.27 -7.34
N VAL A 220 -20.33 -7.46 -8.17
CA VAL A 220 -21.25 -6.41 -7.75
C VAL A 220 -22.58 -6.60 -8.45
N ASP A 221 -23.68 -6.60 -7.68
CA ASP A 221 -25.04 -6.79 -8.18
C ASP A 221 -25.18 -8.06 -9.06
N GLY A 222 -24.51 -9.14 -8.64
CA GLY A 222 -24.54 -10.43 -9.33
C GLY A 222 -23.77 -10.45 -10.66
N LYS A 223 -22.89 -9.48 -10.92
CA LYS A 223 -22.08 -9.42 -12.14
C LYS A 223 -20.60 -9.28 -11.78
N ALA A 224 -19.75 -10.02 -12.48
CA ALA A 224 -18.30 -9.82 -12.39
C ALA A 224 -17.92 -8.45 -12.98
N ARG A 225 -17.10 -7.70 -12.25
CA ARG A 225 -16.55 -6.42 -12.70
C ARG A 225 -15.04 -6.43 -12.56
N LEU A 226 -14.35 -5.84 -13.53
CA LEU A 226 -12.97 -5.43 -13.33
C LEU A 226 -13.01 -4.20 -12.43
N SER A 227 -12.36 -4.29 -11.28
CA SER A 227 -12.52 -3.41 -10.13
C SER A 227 -11.15 -2.90 -9.70
N CYS A 228 -11.06 -1.60 -9.40
CA CYS A 228 -9.85 -0.99 -8.87
C CYS A 228 -10.21 0.00 -7.76
N VAL A 229 -9.60 -0.16 -6.58
CA VAL A 229 -9.72 0.75 -5.45
C VAL A 229 -8.36 1.33 -5.12
N VAL A 230 -8.25 2.66 -5.19
CA VAL A 230 -7.06 3.41 -4.78
C VAL A 230 -7.39 4.08 -3.45
N THR A 231 -6.62 3.80 -2.43
CA THR A 231 -6.78 4.42 -1.11
C THR A 231 -5.59 5.33 -0.85
N ASN A 232 -5.85 6.63 -0.72
CA ASN A 232 -4.88 7.66 -0.33
C ASN A 232 -5.43 8.45 0.86
N HIS A 233 -4.54 8.84 1.78
CA HIS A 233 -4.91 9.59 2.98
C HIS A 233 -6.08 8.94 3.76
N GLY A 234 -6.17 7.61 3.69
CA GLY A 234 -7.20 6.82 4.35
C GLY A 234 -8.61 6.95 3.76
N TYR A 235 -8.75 7.38 2.51
CA TYR A 235 -10.02 7.38 1.77
C TYR A 235 -9.91 6.53 0.50
N SER A 236 -10.84 5.60 0.32
CA SER A 236 -10.90 4.73 -0.86
C SER A 236 -11.66 5.40 -2.01
N ASP A 237 -11.05 5.47 -3.19
CA ASP A 237 -11.68 5.80 -4.46
C ASP A 237 -11.84 4.52 -5.28
N TRP A 238 -13.07 4.21 -5.68
CA TRP A 238 -13.42 2.94 -6.32
C TRP A 238 -14.00 3.17 -7.72
N SER A 239 -13.38 2.53 -8.70
CA SER A 239 -13.83 2.49 -10.08
C SER A 239 -14.04 1.04 -10.54
N THR A 240 -15.06 0.81 -11.37
CA THR A 240 -15.31 -0.50 -11.97
C THR A 240 -15.74 -0.40 -13.42
N GLN A 241 -15.50 -1.47 -14.17
CA GLN A 241 -16.08 -1.69 -15.49
C GLN A 241 -16.58 -3.14 -15.63
N PRO A 242 -17.57 -3.43 -16.50
CA PRO A 242 -18.00 -4.80 -16.74
C PRO A 242 -16.82 -5.70 -17.14
N TRP A 243 -16.69 -6.86 -16.50
CA TRP A 243 -15.78 -7.89 -16.98
C TRP A 243 -16.38 -8.54 -18.22
N ARG A 244 -15.61 -8.60 -19.30
CA ARG A 244 -16.03 -9.19 -20.57
C ARG A 244 -15.47 -10.57 -20.79
N GLY A 245 -14.48 -10.99 -20.00
CA GLY A 245 -13.75 -12.24 -20.19
C GLY A 245 -14.56 -13.50 -19.82
N PRO A 246 -13.93 -14.69 -19.89
CA PRO A 246 -14.61 -15.96 -19.70
C PRO A 246 -15.29 -16.03 -18.32
N THR A 247 -16.62 -16.17 -18.33
CA THR A 247 -17.43 -16.25 -17.11
C THR A 247 -18.51 -17.31 -17.30
N ALA A 248 -18.50 -18.32 -16.44
CA ALA A 248 -19.53 -19.33 -16.38
C ALA A 248 -20.46 -19.09 -15.17
N THR A 249 -21.74 -19.41 -15.34
CA THR A 249 -22.67 -19.54 -14.22
C THR A 249 -22.98 -21.01 -14.03
N THR A 250 -22.75 -21.54 -12.84
CA THR A 250 -23.06 -22.96 -12.59
C THR A 250 -24.57 -23.14 -12.38
N SER A 251 -25.10 -24.29 -12.78
CA SER A 251 -26.49 -24.69 -12.51
C SER A 251 -26.76 -24.93 -11.01
N SER A 252 -25.70 -25.02 -10.20
CA SER A 252 -25.78 -25.13 -8.75
C SER A 252 -26.02 -23.75 -8.14
N THR A 253 -27.01 -23.67 -7.24
CA THR A 253 -27.26 -22.46 -6.47
C THR A 253 -26.38 -22.44 -5.23
N ASN A 254 -25.90 -21.26 -4.82
CA ASN A 254 -25.36 -21.10 -3.47
C ASN A 254 -26.43 -21.47 -2.42
N ASN A 255 -26.03 -21.62 -1.16
CA ASN A 255 -26.95 -21.96 -0.06
C ASN A 255 -28.09 -20.94 0.18
N ASN A 256 -28.16 -19.84 -0.60
CA ASN A 256 -29.23 -18.83 -0.59
C ASN A 256 -29.99 -18.76 -1.94
N GLY A 257 -29.83 -19.73 -2.85
CA GLY A 257 -30.56 -19.79 -4.13
C GLY A 257 -30.01 -18.92 -5.26
N GLY A 258 -28.87 -18.23 -5.06
CA GLY A 258 -28.26 -17.37 -6.09
C GLY A 258 -27.23 -18.10 -6.97
N PRO A 259 -26.94 -17.59 -8.19
CA PRO A 259 -25.96 -18.20 -9.08
C PRO A 259 -24.55 -18.15 -8.50
N ILE A 260 -23.77 -19.22 -8.70
CA ILE A 260 -22.31 -19.23 -8.50
C ILE A 260 -21.67 -18.77 -9.81
N LEU A 261 -20.87 -17.71 -9.74
CA LEU A 261 -20.10 -17.19 -10.86
C LEU A 261 -18.69 -17.75 -10.82
N VAL A 262 -18.24 -18.32 -11.92
CA VAL A 262 -16.86 -18.77 -12.10
C VAL A 262 -16.24 -17.90 -13.19
N VAL A 263 -15.42 -16.95 -12.77
CA VAL A 263 -14.63 -16.10 -13.67
C VAL A 263 -13.30 -16.79 -13.88
N GLN A 264 -12.95 -17.06 -15.14
CA GLN A 264 -11.79 -17.88 -15.48
C GLN A 264 -10.77 -17.08 -16.27
N LYS A 265 -9.49 -17.39 -16.04
CA LYS A 265 -8.34 -16.85 -16.76
C LYS A 265 -8.41 -15.33 -16.85
N VAL A 266 -8.12 -14.67 -15.74
CA VAL A 266 -8.02 -13.21 -15.66
C VAL A 266 -6.54 -12.82 -15.64
N PRO A 267 -5.90 -12.49 -16.78
CA PRO A 267 -4.59 -11.88 -16.79
C PRO A 267 -4.68 -10.48 -16.22
N LEU A 268 -3.80 -10.18 -15.28
CA LEU A 268 -3.73 -8.89 -14.62
C LEU A 268 -2.28 -8.49 -14.47
N ARG A 269 -1.97 -7.26 -14.87
CA ARG A 269 -0.64 -6.68 -14.73
C ARG A 269 -0.73 -5.32 -14.08
N VAL A 270 0.19 -5.05 -13.16
CA VAL A 270 0.27 -3.78 -12.45
C VAL A 270 1.70 -3.28 -12.51
N HIS A 271 1.89 -2.07 -13.02
CA HIS A 271 3.17 -1.40 -13.08
C HIS A 271 3.29 -0.38 -11.95
N TRP A 272 4.48 -0.28 -11.36
CA TRP A 272 4.83 0.74 -10.37
C TRP A 272 6.06 1.51 -10.83
N ARG A 273 5.98 2.85 -10.81
CA ARG A 273 7.09 3.78 -11.08
C ARG A 273 6.90 5.02 -10.23
N ALA A 274 7.84 5.31 -9.30
CA ALA A 274 7.87 6.57 -8.55
C ALA A 274 6.53 6.98 -7.88
N GLY A 275 5.83 6.05 -7.22
CA GLY A 275 4.51 6.34 -6.63
C GLY A 275 3.35 6.29 -7.62
N SER A 276 3.60 6.13 -8.92
CA SER A 276 2.57 6.01 -9.95
C SER A 276 2.31 4.54 -10.27
N VAL A 277 1.04 4.22 -10.49
CA VAL A 277 0.54 2.87 -10.77
C VAL A 277 -0.23 2.87 -12.08
N VAL A 278 0.08 1.90 -12.95
CA VAL A 278 -0.72 1.57 -14.14
C VAL A 278 -1.26 0.16 -13.99
N VAL A 279 -2.54 -0.03 -14.27
CA VAL A 279 -3.23 -1.32 -14.21
C VAL A 279 -3.71 -1.67 -15.61
N GLU A 280 -3.42 -2.90 -16.02
CA GLU A 280 -3.83 -3.46 -17.30
C GLU A 280 -4.39 -4.88 -17.13
N SER A 281 -5.31 -5.28 -17.99
CA SER A 281 -5.87 -6.63 -18.01
C SER A 281 -6.17 -7.06 -19.44
N GLN A 282 -6.14 -8.36 -19.72
CA GLN A 282 -6.51 -8.92 -21.02
C GLN A 282 -7.89 -9.57 -20.94
N TYR A 283 -8.64 -9.57 -22.05
CA TYR A 283 -9.87 -10.35 -22.20
C TYR A 283 -9.62 -11.52 -23.16
N LEU A 284 -9.41 -12.72 -22.63
CA LEU A 284 -9.02 -13.91 -23.40
C LEU A 284 -10.16 -14.56 -24.21
N ASN A 285 -10.96 -13.76 -24.91
CA ASN A 285 -12.17 -14.22 -25.58
C ASN A 285 -12.03 -14.45 -27.08
N ASP A 286 -11.17 -13.68 -27.76
CA ASP A 286 -11.27 -13.46 -29.21
C ASP A 286 -9.92 -13.56 -29.94
N ASP A 287 -9.02 -14.46 -29.52
CA ASP A 287 -7.60 -14.53 -29.95
C ASP A 287 -6.79 -13.24 -29.71
N ASP A 288 -7.43 -12.20 -29.19
CA ASP A 288 -6.83 -10.93 -28.79
C ASP A 288 -6.08 -11.11 -27.47
N THR A 289 -4.79 -10.80 -27.52
CA THR A 289 -3.86 -10.85 -26.40
C THR A 289 -3.36 -9.45 -26.03
N ALA A 290 -4.00 -8.41 -26.55
CA ALA A 290 -3.69 -7.03 -26.18
C ALA A 290 -4.01 -6.78 -24.70
N TRP A 291 -3.16 -5.97 -24.07
CA TRP A 291 -3.38 -5.49 -22.71
C TRP A 291 -4.25 -4.24 -22.78
N ASP A 292 -5.44 -4.30 -22.19
CA ASP A 292 -6.31 -3.13 -22.08
C ASP A 292 -5.93 -2.31 -20.85
N PHE A 293 -5.79 -1.00 -21.06
CA PHE A 293 -5.63 -0.03 -19.98
C PHE A 293 -6.88 0.02 -19.09
N VAL A 294 -6.68 -0.10 -17.77
CA VAL A 294 -7.76 -0.08 -16.77
C VAL A 294 -7.72 1.18 -15.93
N ARG A 295 -6.53 1.53 -15.42
CA ARG A 295 -6.37 2.64 -14.46
C ARG A 295 -4.93 3.15 -14.49
N ILE A 296 -4.79 4.47 -14.41
CA ILE A 296 -3.58 5.13 -13.93
C ILE A 296 -3.91 5.87 -12.64
N ALA A 297 -3.04 5.78 -11.64
CA ALA A 297 -3.24 6.44 -10.36
C ALA A 297 -1.92 6.79 -9.69
N HIS A 298 -1.94 7.79 -8.82
CA HIS A 298 -0.84 8.07 -7.89
C HIS A 298 -1.16 7.46 -6.53
N LEU A 299 -0.18 6.82 -5.91
CA LEU A 299 -0.22 6.32 -4.55
C LEU A 299 0.82 7.10 -3.73
N GLU A 300 0.32 7.93 -2.82
CA GLU A 300 1.15 8.82 -2.01
C GLU A 300 2.09 7.99 -1.14
N ALA A 301 3.38 8.29 -1.23
CA ALA A 301 4.44 7.55 -0.55
C ALA A 301 5.27 8.46 0.38
N GLY A 302 4.83 9.70 0.60
CA GLY A 302 5.52 10.72 1.40
C GLY A 302 6.64 11.41 0.63
N SER A 303 7.36 12.29 1.32
CA SER A 303 8.45 13.10 0.75
C SER A 303 9.84 12.44 0.83
N ALA A 304 9.90 11.16 1.20
CA ALA A 304 11.16 10.44 1.29
C ALA A 304 11.70 10.11 -0.11
N ALA A 305 13.00 9.83 -0.21
CA ALA A 305 13.59 9.37 -1.47
C ALA A 305 13.19 7.93 -1.82
N THR A 306 12.70 7.17 -0.84
CA THR A 306 12.31 5.77 -0.98
C THR A 306 11.02 5.49 -0.23
N THR A 307 10.35 4.40 -0.60
CA THR A 307 9.20 3.87 0.13
C THR A 307 9.31 2.36 0.32
N THR A 308 8.47 1.84 1.20
CA THR A 308 8.28 0.40 1.37
C THR A 308 7.22 -0.11 0.39
N PHE A 309 7.56 -1.18 -0.31
CA PHE A 309 6.78 -1.81 -1.36
C PHE A 309 6.40 -3.23 -0.92
N GLN A 310 5.14 -3.41 -0.54
CA GLN A 310 4.52 -4.71 -0.34
C GLN A 310 3.55 -4.95 -1.50
N ALA A 311 3.77 -6.01 -2.26
CA ALA A 311 3.04 -6.26 -3.49
C ALA A 311 2.79 -7.77 -3.67
N GLY A 312 1.61 -8.11 -4.16
CA GLY A 312 1.22 -9.50 -4.31
C GLY A 312 -0.27 -9.69 -4.56
N VAL A 313 -0.80 -10.83 -4.15
CA VAL A 313 -2.17 -11.25 -4.48
C VAL A 313 -3.08 -11.22 -3.26
N PHE A 314 -4.35 -10.86 -3.46
CA PHE A 314 -5.36 -10.82 -2.40
C PHE A 314 -6.62 -11.55 -2.85
N ALA A 315 -7.38 -12.05 -1.88
CA ALA A 315 -8.75 -12.53 -2.09
C ALA A 315 -9.59 -12.25 -0.85
N CYS A 316 -10.87 -11.92 -1.02
CA CYS A 316 -11.76 -11.55 0.08
C CYS A 316 -13.20 -11.98 -0.19
N THR A 317 -13.95 -12.23 0.90
CA THR A 317 -15.39 -12.51 0.90
C THR A 317 -16.07 -11.58 1.92
N PRO A 318 -16.34 -10.31 1.57
CA PRO A 318 -16.79 -9.28 2.53
C PRO A 318 -18.14 -9.56 3.18
N VAL A 319 -18.97 -10.42 2.58
CA VAL A 319 -20.28 -10.79 3.12
C VAL A 319 -20.20 -12.11 3.89
N ASP A 320 -19.85 -13.19 3.20
CA ASP A 320 -19.88 -14.52 3.77
C ASP A 320 -19.00 -15.50 3.00
N GLN A 321 -18.44 -16.51 3.66
CA GLN A 321 -17.69 -17.57 3.00
C GLN A 321 -18.60 -18.80 2.78
N ARG A 322 -18.98 -19.05 1.52
CA ARG A 322 -19.84 -20.18 1.09
C ARG A 322 -19.27 -20.98 -0.09
N GLY A 323 -17.96 -21.24 -0.04
CA GLY A 323 -17.22 -21.94 -1.10
C GLY A 323 -16.58 -21.00 -2.13
N GLY A 324 -16.60 -19.70 -1.87
CA GLY A 324 -15.88 -18.72 -2.69
C GLY A 324 -14.38 -18.92 -2.57
N LYS A 325 -13.67 -18.94 -3.70
CA LYS A 325 -12.22 -19.15 -3.72
C LYS A 325 -11.58 -18.50 -4.93
N ALA A 326 -10.31 -18.14 -4.78
CA ALA A 326 -9.46 -17.65 -5.84
C ALA A 326 -8.30 -18.61 -6.07
N VAL A 327 -7.94 -18.80 -7.33
CA VAL A 327 -6.83 -19.67 -7.72
C VAL A 327 -5.91 -18.86 -8.61
N PHE A 328 -4.66 -18.70 -8.20
CA PHE A 328 -3.67 -17.87 -8.89
C PHE A 328 -2.61 -18.73 -9.55
N TYR A 329 -2.14 -18.23 -10.69
CA TYR A 329 -1.17 -18.84 -11.58
C TYR A 329 -0.19 -17.77 -12.05
N ASP A 330 0.99 -18.22 -12.51
CA ASP A 330 1.99 -17.40 -13.18
C ASP A 330 2.27 -16.05 -12.51
N PHE A 331 2.31 -16.07 -11.17
CA PHE A 331 2.60 -14.88 -10.41
C PHE A 331 4.07 -14.51 -10.52
N SER A 332 4.35 -13.24 -10.80
CA SER A 332 5.71 -12.72 -10.74
C SER A 332 5.76 -11.26 -10.34
N ILE A 333 6.89 -10.86 -9.76
CA ILE A 333 7.29 -9.47 -9.55
C ILE A 333 8.66 -9.31 -10.21
N ARG A 334 8.78 -8.36 -11.13
CA ARG A 334 10.01 -8.10 -11.90
C ARG A 334 10.41 -6.64 -11.82
N THR A 335 11.69 -6.34 -11.97
CA THR A 335 12.12 -5.00 -12.34
C THR A 335 11.86 -4.75 -13.83
N GLY A 336 11.79 -3.49 -14.25
CA GLY A 336 11.53 -3.12 -15.64
C GLY A 336 10.04 -3.10 -16.00
N SER A 337 9.77 -2.70 -17.24
CA SER A 337 8.41 -2.53 -17.75
C SER A 337 8.29 -2.99 -19.19
N HIS A 338 7.16 -3.61 -19.52
CA HIS A 338 6.71 -3.77 -20.89
C HIS A 338 5.36 -3.04 -21.06
N VAL A 339 5.32 -1.73 -20.80
CA VAL A 339 4.08 -0.95 -20.98
C VAL A 339 3.96 -0.55 -22.44
N GLU A 340 2.80 -0.81 -23.07
CA GLU A 340 2.51 -0.25 -24.41
C GLU A 340 2.22 1.25 -24.31
N HIS A 341 1.76 1.72 -23.15
CA HIS A 341 1.66 3.12 -22.78
C HIS A 341 2.98 3.64 -22.21
N ASN A 342 3.97 3.82 -23.08
CA ASN A 342 5.25 4.40 -22.67
C ASN A 342 5.06 5.89 -22.34
N ALA A 343 5.26 6.25 -21.07
CA ALA A 343 5.20 7.64 -20.62
C ALA A 343 6.30 8.52 -21.24
N ASP A 344 7.30 7.92 -21.88
CA ASP A 344 8.41 8.62 -22.50
C ASP A 344 8.13 8.98 -23.99
N ASP A 345 6.97 8.61 -24.53
CA ASP A 345 6.51 8.97 -25.89
C ASP A 345 5.72 10.30 -25.94
N VAL A 346 5.69 11.07 -24.86
CA VAL A 346 4.86 12.29 -24.69
C VAL A 346 5.67 13.58 -24.66
#